data_AF-A0A954CJW5-F1
#
_entry.id   AF-A0A954CJW5-F1
#
_cell.length_a   1.000
_cell.length_b   1.000
_cell.length_c   1.000
_cell.angle_alpha   90.00
_cell.angle_beta   90.00
_cell.angle_gamma   90.00
#
_symmetry.space_group_name_H-M   'P 1'
#
loop_
_entity.id
_entity.type
_entity.pdbx_description
1 polymer ?
#
loop_
_entity_poly.entity_id
_entity_poly.type
_entity_poly.pdbx_seq_one_letter_code
_entity_poly.pdbx_strand_id
1 'polypeptide(L)'
;MAAFSTPFDVKRAARELVKAAPEFRSVVSRGEAFPSKLVRPRSPFQALLRTIIFQQLSGKAASTIHRRVVALFPSAGQVTAKNFDALQDESVRSCGVSANKLLALRDLCAHALRGDLPGYAALDRMGDVE
;
A
#
# COMPACT_ATOMS: atom_id res chain seq x y z
N MET A 1 5.19 -1.37 11.53
CA MET A 1 5.69 -1.52 10.15
C MET A 1 7.11 -2.05 10.24
N ALA A 2 7.51 -2.96 9.35
CA ALA A 2 8.87 -3.48 9.32
C ALA A 2 9.62 -2.84 8.15
N ALA A 3 10.88 -2.45 8.38
CA ALA A 3 11.76 -2.02 7.31
C ALA A 3 12.21 -3.27 6.54
N PHE A 4 12.12 -3.23 5.21
CA PHE A 4 12.73 -4.26 4.36
C PHE A 4 13.67 -3.63 3.34
N SER A 5 14.71 -4.39 2.97
CA SER A 5 15.68 -4.00 1.95
C SER A 5 15.16 -4.38 0.57
N THR A 6 15.51 -3.62 -0.46
CA THR A 6 15.20 -3.98 -1.84
C THR A 6 15.83 -5.33 -2.21
N PRO A 7 15.19 -6.17 -3.02
CA PRO A 7 15.78 -7.45 -3.46
C PRO A 7 16.92 -7.27 -4.48
N PHE A 8 17.23 -6.03 -4.85
CA PHE A 8 18.27 -5.66 -5.81
C PHE A 8 19.14 -4.51 -5.29
N ASP A 9 20.34 -4.41 -5.85
CA ASP A 9 21.25 -3.28 -5.62
C ASP A 9 20.75 -2.05 -6.40
N VAL A 10 20.30 -1.04 -5.65
CA VAL A 10 19.78 0.24 -6.17
C VAL A 10 20.80 0.97 -7.05
N LYS A 11 22.09 0.99 -6.66
CA LYS A 11 23.14 1.68 -7.43
C LYS A 11 23.39 0.97 -8.75
N ARG A 12 23.37 -0.37 -8.75
CA ARG A 12 23.48 -1.17 -9.97
C ARG A 12 22.26 -0.93 -10.87
N ALA A 13 21.04 -1.00 -10.33
CA ALA A 13 19.82 -0.75 -11.08
C ALA A 13 19.81 0.62 -11.75
N ALA A 14 20.24 1.68 -11.04
CA ALA A 14 20.34 3.02 -11.59
C ALA A 14 21.34 3.12 -12.78
N ARG A 15 22.48 2.42 -12.71
CA ARG A 15 23.44 2.38 -13.82
C ARG A 15 22.88 1.65 -15.04
N GLU A 16 22.23 0.51 -14.82
CA GLU A 16 21.60 -0.26 -15.92
C GLU A 16 20.45 0.54 -16.56
N LEU A 17 19.65 1.27 -15.78
CA LEU A 17 18.60 2.16 -16.31
C LEU A 17 19.19 3.22 -17.25
N VAL A 18 20.23 3.93 -16.84
CA VAL A 18 20.86 4.97 -17.68
C VAL A 18 21.55 4.37 -18.90
N LYS A 19 22.05 3.14 -18.81
CA LYS A 19 22.63 2.42 -19.95
C LYS A 19 21.56 2.06 -20.99
N ALA A 20 20.39 1.61 -20.55
CA ALA A 20 19.27 1.23 -21.41
C ALA A 20 18.47 2.43 -21.94
N ALA A 21 18.34 3.49 -21.13
CA ALA A 21 17.55 4.69 -21.42
C ALA A 21 18.32 5.95 -20.97
N PRO A 22 19.25 6.47 -21.80
CA PRO A 22 20.14 7.58 -21.46
C PRO A 22 19.44 8.88 -21.05
N GLU A 23 18.21 9.12 -21.49
CA GLU A 23 17.37 10.27 -21.14
C GLU A 23 17.09 10.36 -19.63
N PHE A 24 17.11 9.23 -18.91
CA PHE A 24 16.94 9.21 -17.46
C PHE A 24 18.19 9.66 -16.69
N ARG A 25 19.33 9.90 -17.35
CA ARG A 25 20.59 10.30 -16.69
C ARG A 25 20.42 11.53 -15.80
N SER A 26 19.71 12.55 -16.27
CA SER A 26 19.47 13.79 -15.53
C SER A 26 18.61 13.53 -14.28
N VAL A 27 17.61 12.66 -14.39
CA VAL A 27 16.73 12.27 -13.28
C VAL A 27 17.51 11.48 -12.23
N VAL A 28 18.32 10.52 -12.66
CA VAL A 28 19.12 9.67 -11.75
C VAL A 28 20.22 10.48 -11.04
N SER A 29 20.84 11.46 -11.72
CA SER A 29 21.91 12.25 -11.11
C SER A 29 21.42 13.35 -10.18
N ARG A 30 20.24 13.94 -10.45
CA ARG A 30 19.65 15.03 -9.66
C ARG A 30 18.64 14.55 -8.63
N GLY A 31 18.05 13.38 -8.84
CA GLY A 31 17.05 12.80 -7.95
C GLY A 31 17.64 12.44 -6.59
N GLU A 32 16.76 12.41 -5.58
CA GLU A 32 17.14 11.90 -4.27
C GLU A 32 17.51 10.42 -4.35
N ALA A 33 18.42 9.99 -3.47
CA ALA A 33 18.77 8.59 -3.36
C ALA A 33 17.52 7.76 -3.07
N PHE A 34 17.29 6.71 -3.86
CA PHE A 34 16.17 5.80 -3.61
C PHE A 34 16.29 5.26 -2.17
N PRO A 35 15.20 5.27 -1.39
CA PRO A 35 15.25 4.90 0.01
C PRO A 35 15.75 3.47 0.17
N SER A 36 16.80 3.29 0.96
CA SER A 36 17.40 1.99 1.25
C SER A 36 16.53 1.09 2.14
N LYS A 37 15.49 1.67 2.75
CA LYS A 37 14.52 0.97 3.60
C LYS A 37 13.12 1.32 3.13
N LEU A 38 12.44 0.31 2.59
CA LEU A 38 11.02 0.39 2.27
C LEU A 38 10.20 -0.01 3.49
N VAL A 39 9.02 0.60 3.62
CA VAL A 39 8.14 0.36 4.76
C VAL A 39 7.06 -0.64 4.34
N ARG A 40 7.15 -1.88 4.85
CA ARG A 40 6.10 -2.88 4.63
C ARG A 40 4.94 -2.67 5.61
N PRO A 41 3.67 -2.59 5.14
CA PRO A 41 2.50 -2.68 6.01
C PRO A 41 2.53 -3.95 6.87
N ARG A 42 1.75 -3.98 7.95
CA ARG A 42 1.76 -5.15 8.86
C ARG A 42 1.11 -6.39 8.26
N SER A 43 0.19 -6.22 7.33
CA SER A 43 -0.50 -7.31 6.65
C SER A 43 -0.82 -6.97 5.19
N PRO A 44 -0.99 -7.98 4.33
CA PRO A 44 -1.49 -7.81 2.96
C PRO A 44 -2.80 -7.03 2.92
N PHE A 45 -3.72 -7.29 3.85
CA PHE A 45 -4.96 -6.53 4.00
C PHE A 45 -4.71 -5.02 4.18
N GLN A 46 -3.81 -4.63 5.10
CA GLN A 46 -3.47 -3.21 5.30
C GLN A 46 -2.80 -2.60 4.07
N ALA A 47 -1.98 -3.37 3.35
CA ALA A 47 -1.37 -2.93 2.11
C ALA A 47 -2.42 -2.64 1.04
N LEU A 48 -3.35 -3.58 0.80
CA LEU A 48 -4.42 -3.44 -0.19
C LEU A 48 -5.40 -2.32 0.17
N LEU A 49 -5.81 -2.23 1.44
CA LEU A 49 -6.65 -1.13 1.94
C LEU A 49 -6.00 0.23 1.64
N ARG A 50 -4.70 0.37 1.92
CA ARG A 50 -3.96 1.60 1.62
C ARG A 50 -3.91 1.85 0.12
N THR A 51 -3.63 0.83 -0.69
CA THR A 51 -3.59 0.96 -2.15
C THR A 51 -4.92 1.46 -2.71
N ILE A 52 -6.05 0.87 -2.30
CA ILE A 52 -7.40 1.29 -2.71
C ILE A 52 -7.64 2.77 -2.37
N ILE A 53 -7.27 3.20 -1.16
CA ILE A 53 -7.42 4.61 -0.75
C ILE A 53 -6.59 5.54 -1.65
N PHE A 54 -5.39 5.12 -2.06
CA PHE A 54 -4.44 5.94 -2.83
C PHE A 54 -4.74 6.02 -4.33
N GLN A 55 -5.62 5.18 -4.87
CA GLN A 55 -5.98 5.22 -6.29
C GLN A 55 -6.56 6.58 -6.70
N GLN A 56 -6.13 7.09 -7.86
CA GLN A 56 -6.67 8.29 -8.52
C GLN A 56 -6.66 9.56 -7.65
N LEU A 57 -5.69 9.69 -6.74
CA LEU A 57 -5.52 10.85 -5.86
C LEU A 57 -4.06 11.31 -5.81
N SER A 58 -3.83 12.57 -5.47
CA SER A 58 -2.50 13.02 -5.08
C SER A 58 -2.05 12.32 -3.79
N GLY A 59 -0.74 12.10 -3.64
CA GLY A 59 -0.19 11.45 -2.44
C GLY A 59 -0.57 12.17 -1.13
N LYS A 60 -0.69 13.51 -1.15
CA LYS A 60 -1.11 14.31 0.00
C LYS A 60 -2.58 14.08 0.37
N ALA A 61 -3.48 14.10 -0.62
CA ALA A 61 -4.90 13.85 -0.39
C ALA A 61 -5.14 12.43 0.15
N ALA A 62 -4.56 11.44 -0.53
CA ALA A 62 -4.66 10.04 -0.12
C ALA A 62 -4.09 9.78 1.28
N SER A 63 -2.94 10.40 1.62
CA SER A 63 -2.35 10.29 2.96
C SER A 63 -3.24 10.89 4.05
N THR A 64 -3.97 11.96 3.76
CA THR A 64 -4.94 12.54 4.71
C THR A 64 -6.14 11.63 4.92
N ILE A 65 -6.73 11.09 3.85
CA ILE A 65 -7.85 10.15 3.96
C ILE A 65 -7.43 8.88 4.71
N HIS A 66 -6.30 8.28 4.34
CA HIS A 66 -5.78 7.10 5.00
C HIS A 66 -5.54 7.33 6.50
N ARG A 67 -4.98 8.48 6.91
CA ARG A 67 -4.79 8.82 8.32
C ARG A 67 -6.12 8.90 9.08
N ARG A 68 -7.15 9.51 8.49
CA ARG A 68 -8.49 9.58 9.10
C ARG A 68 -9.11 8.20 9.26
N VAL A 69 -9.01 7.35 8.22
CA VAL A 69 -9.48 5.96 8.29
C VAL A 69 -8.77 5.17 9.39
N VAL A 70 -7.44 5.28 9.48
CA VAL A 70 -6.67 4.60 10.53
C VAL A 70 -7.02 5.15 11.92
N ALA A 71 -7.38 6.42 12.04
CA ALA A 71 -7.80 7.05 13.30
C ALA A 71 -9.19 6.59 13.79
N LEU A 72 -9.96 5.86 12.98
CA LEU A 72 -11.17 5.17 13.44
C LEU A 72 -10.85 4.00 14.40
N PHE A 73 -9.58 3.60 14.49
CA PHE A 73 -9.13 2.51 15.34
C PHE A 73 -8.23 3.05 16.47
N PRO A 74 -8.32 2.52 17.70
CA PRO A 74 -7.49 2.95 18.82
C PRO A 74 -5.98 2.83 18.56
N SER A 75 -5.58 1.90 17.69
CA SER A 75 -4.21 1.80 17.20
C SER A 75 -4.15 1.33 15.75
N ALA A 76 -3.13 1.77 15.01
CA ALA A 76 -2.89 1.33 13.64
C ALA A 76 -2.59 -0.19 13.51
N GLY A 77 -2.25 -0.86 14.62
CA GLY A 77 -2.11 -2.32 14.67
C GLY A 77 -3.44 -3.07 14.62
N GLN A 78 -4.56 -2.39 14.88
CA GLN A 78 -5.90 -2.98 14.97
C GLN A 78 -6.71 -2.87 13.67
N VAL A 79 -6.13 -2.30 12.60
CA VAL A 79 -6.75 -2.32 11.27
C VAL A 79 -6.66 -3.74 10.72
N THR A 80 -7.73 -4.51 10.96
CA THR A 80 -7.95 -5.88 10.49
C THR A 80 -9.23 -5.92 9.67
N ALA A 81 -9.39 -6.95 8.82
CA ALA A 81 -10.63 -7.12 8.06
C ALA A 81 -11.86 -7.16 8.97
N LYS A 82 -11.80 -7.92 10.07
CA LYS A 82 -12.89 -8.03 11.04
C LYS A 82 -13.29 -6.69 11.66
N ASN A 83 -12.33 -5.92 12.16
CA ASN A 83 -12.65 -4.65 12.82
C ASN A 83 -13.05 -3.57 11.82
N PHE A 84 -12.47 -3.59 10.61
CA PHE A 84 -12.87 -2.68 9.55
C PHE A 84 -14.29 -2.97 9.08
N ASP A 85 -14.63 -4.26 8.91
CA ASP A 85 -15.95 -4.66 8.45
C ASP A 85 -17.06 -4.29 9.45
N ALA A 86 -16.74 -4.27 10.76
CA ALA A 86 -17.67 -3.84 11.80
C ALA A 86 -17.99 -2.32 11.80
N LEU A 87 -17.22 -1.49 11.07
CA LEU A 87 -17.51 -0.06 10.97
C LEU A 87 -18.78 0.18 10.14
N GLN A 88 -19.49 1.26 10.45
CA GLN A 88 -20.57 1.74 9.59
C GLN A 88 -19.99 2.43 8.35
N ASP A 89 -20.67 2.28 7.21
CA ASP A 89 -20.25 2.87 5.94
C ASP A 89 -20.10 4.40 6.04
N GLU A 90 -21.00 5.06 6.76
CA GLU A 90 -21.00 6.50 7.01
C GLU A 90 -19.73 6.94 7.73
N SER A 91 -19.25 6.16 8.70
CA SER A 91 -18.00 6.45 9.43
C SER A 91 -16.80 6.41 8.47
N VAL A 92 -16.75 5.42 7.59
CA VAL A 92 -15.67 5.31 6.58
C VAL A 92 -15.77 6.43 5.54
N ARG A 93 -16.97 6.76 5.06
CA ARG A 93 -17.20 7.84 4.10
C ARG A 93 -16.85 9.22 4.67
N SER A 94 -17.13 9.47 5.95
CA SER A 94 -16.79 10.74 6.61
C SER A 94 -15.28 11.01 6.64
N CYS A 95 -14.44 9.98 6.48
CA CYS A 95 -12.99 10.12 6.33
C CYS A 95 -12.56 10.69 4.97
N GLY A 96 -13.48 10.76 3.99
CA GLY A 96 -13.22 11.17 2.60
C GLY A 96 -13.09 10.00 1.62
N VAL A 97 -13.55 8.81 2.00
CA VAL A 97 -13.59 7.64 1.10
C VAL A 97 -14.80 7.76 0.16
N SER A 98 -14.55 7.72 -1.15
CA SER A 98 -15.61 7.71 -2.18
C SER A 98 -16.43 6.41 -2.13
N ALA A 99 -17.66 6.42 -2.65
CA ALA A 99 -18.52 5.24 -2.72
C ALA A 99 -17.85 4.03 -3.41
N ASN A 100 -17.19 4.23 -4.56
CA ASN A 100 -16.54 3.12 -5.28
C ASN A 100 -15.38 2.49 -4.47
N LYS A 101 -14.59 3.32 -3.78
CA LYS A 101 -13.54 2.82 -2.88
C LYS A 101 -14.11 2.10 -1.67
N LEU A 102 -15.23 2.56 -1.12
CA LEU A 102 -15.91 1.87 -0.04
C LEU A 102 -16.38 0.47 -0.49
N LEU A 103 -17.01 0.36 -1.67
CA LEU A 103 -17.39 -0.94 -2.24
C LEU A 103 -16.19 -1.88 -2.38
N ALA A 104 -15.08 -1.39 -2.93
CA ALA A 104 -13.84 -2.17 -3.05
C ALA A 104 -13.25 -2.57 -1.68
N LEU A 105 -13.36 -1.71 -0.66
CA LEU A 105 -12.91 -2.02 0.69
C LEU A 105 -13.79 -3.08 1.38
N ARG A 106 -15.10 -3.06 1.12
CA ARG A 106 -16.04 -4.09 1.61
C ARG A 106 -15.76 -5.44 0.96
N ASP A 107 -15.56 -5.44 -0.35
CA ASP A 107 -15.16 -6.64 -1.09
C ASP A 107 -13.83 -7.22 -0.57
N LEU A 108 -12.83 -6.35 -0.36
CA LEU A 108 -11.56 -6.74 0.27
C LEU A 108 -11.77 -7.35 1.68
N CYS A 109 -12.68 -6.82 2.48
CA CYS A 109 -13.02 -7.39 3.79
C CYS A 109 -13.64 -8.78 3.65
N ALA A 110 -14.60 -8.96 2.74
CA ALA A 110 -15.24 -10.25 2.49
C ALA A 110 -14.22 -11.33 2.09
N HIS A 111 -13.34 -11.02 1.13
CA HIS A 111 -12.25 -11.92 0.73
C HIS A 111 -11.29 -12.25 1.88
N ALA A 112 -10.95 -11.25 2.71
CA ALA A 112 -10.05 -11.46 3.85
C ALA A 112 -10.67 -12.32 4.94
N LEU A 113 -11.98 -12.15 5.20
CA LEU A 113 -12.72 -12.92 6.19
C LEU A 113 -12.97 -14.36 5.75
N ARG A 114 -13.08 -14.62 4.44
CA ARG A 114 -13.15 -15.97 3.87
C ARG A 114 -11.79 -16.70 3.87
N GLY A 115 -10.69 -15.96 4.03
CA GLY A 115 -9.33 -16.51 4.02
C GLY A 115 -8.69 -16.57 2.64
N ASP A 116 -9.22 -15.85 1.66
CA ASP A 116 -8.69 -15.86 0.28
C ASP A 116 -7.40 -15.04 0.15
N LEU A 117 -7.10 -14.16 1.11
CA LEU A 117 -5.92 -13.32 1.05
C LEU A 117 -4.67 -14.10 1.51
N PRO A 118 -3.68 -14.31 0.64
CA PRO A 118 -2.44 -14.95 1.03
C PRO A 118 -1.69 -14.10 2.05
N GLY A 119 -1.06 -14.74 3.03
CA GLY A 119 -0.11 -14.10 3.93
C GLY A 119 1.20 -13.74 3.21
N TYR A 120 2.03 -12.91 3.84
CA TYR A 120 3.30 -12.49 3.22
C TYR A 120 4.25 -13.65 2.87
N ALA A 121 4.29 -14.72 3.67
CA ALA A 121 5.12 -15.88 3.35
C ALA A 121 4.67 -16.62 2.08
N ALA A 122 3.37 -16.58 1.75
CA ALA A 122 2.87 -17.13 0.49
C ALA A 122 3.16 -16.16 -0.67
N LEU A 123 2.86 -14.87 -0.49
CA LEU A 123 3.12 -13.82 -1.48
C LEU A 123 4.60 -13.75 -1.89
N ASP A 124 5.53 -13.92 -0.94
CA ASP A 124 6.98 -13.89 -1.22
C ASP A 124 7.44 -15.06 -2.12
N ARG A 125 6.57 -16.05 -2.38
CA ARG A 125 6.81 -17.20 -3.28
C ARG A 125 5.99 -17.16 -4.57
N MET A 126 5.09 -16.18 -4.72
CA MET A 126 4.27 -16.02 -5.91
C MET A 126 5.02 -15.17 -6.94
N GLY A 127 4.89 -15.51 -8.22
CA GLY A 127 5.32 -14.64 -9.30
C GLY A 127 4.34 -13.48 -9.52
N ASP A 128 4.75 -12.43 -10.23
CA ASP A 128 3.91 -11.25 -10.48
C ASP A 128 2.59 -11.53 -11.24
N VAL A 129 2.50 -12.68 -11.93
CA VAL A 129 1.34 -13.08 -12.75
C VAL A 129 0.29 -13.84 -11.94
N GLU A 130 0.66 -14.38 -10.78
CA GLU A 130 -0.18 -15.19 -9.90
C GLU A 130 -0.91 -14.34 -8.84
#